data_AF-A0AAV4HXE0-F1
#
_entry.id   AF-A0AAV4HXE0-F1
#
_cell.length_a   1.000
_cell.length_b   1.000
_cell.length_c   1.000
_cell.angle_alpha   90.00
_cell.angle_beta   90.00
_cell.angle_gamma   90.00
#
_symmetry.space_group_name_H-M   'P 1'
#
loop_
_entity.id
_entity.type
_entity.pdbx_description
1 polymer ?
#
loop_
_entity_poly.entity_id
_entity_poly.type
_entity_poly.pdbx_seq_one_letter_code
_entity_poly.pdbx_strand_id
1 'polypeptide(L)'
;MATNPWTRRGSPARWTFGFFRSFGFSRKGLVLIKRGRLNLGCASMMLVVMFVSLLLLVDIVRLNSTQVDITLYQSALGLYDPAAVAAVAARQRFASVLAQGPVDGETFCQFRQRLGKLAIFYDAGTSATGTDPDAQPNTSIQSTDSSQDATCVLPKLDPCDQQILPFDKREPPVNCSVETNWVYVKNGTFHIQPSAIKRHGKILCEYAPIVRGRGDYTAVHAPHIKPMLNGAPLLTDFFKAACISKSGHRYFNIHLGVAFNPDLQKRSETTPLPSTAMGGYDVFMFGFDSVSRMSWLRNLPKTREYFIQELGGIELEGHNIVGDGTVQALLPLLAGQTEQDLPTARRDAAGSVEVDNFPWIWRDFQKAGYVTAWGEDMSHIGTFQMRLKGFKEQPVDHSMRTYFLSAEPMYHRFLDGCAGSEARHIRFFNYFRDMYQMYGTKRKFMFGFHSEFSHNDNSRLKRNDDEDDDDNDDDDDDDDDDDDDDDDVVVVVGGAAAADDDDDDYDDDDDDDDDDDDDDDDDDDDDDDDTE
;
A
#
# COMPACT_ATOMS: atom_id res chain seq x y z
N MET A 1 -18.90 27.65 -57.37
CA MET A 1 -18.26 27.46 -58.69
C MET A 1 -17.59 26.09 -58.64
N ALA A 2 -18.27 25.01 -59.06
CA ALA A 2 -18.34 24.49 -60.43
C ALA A 2 -16.95 23.93 -60.85
N THR A 3 -16.74 22.64 -61.17
CA THR A 3 -17.57 21.70 -61.96
C THR A 3 -17.20 20.22 -61.77
N ASN A 4 -18.24 19.37 -61.68
CA ASN A 4 -18.35 17.93 -62.01
C ASN A 4 -18.00 17.65 -63.52
N PRO A 5 -18.04 16.42 -64.15
CA PRO A 5 -18.92 15.24 -63.91
C PRO A 5 -18.27 13.83 -64.15
N TRP A 6 -18.87 12.68 -63.79
CA TRP A 6 -19.84 11.91 -64.59
C TRP A 6 -20.52 10.79 -63.78
N THR A 7 -21.77 10.52 -64.19
CA THR A 7 -22.84 9.75 -63.53
C THR A 7 -23.23 8.49 -64.34
N ARG A 8 -23.84 7.48 -63.69
CA ARG A 8 -25.06 6.70 -64.06
C ARG A 8 -25.23 5.50 -63.11
N ARG A 9 -26.18 5.47 -62.18
CA ARG A 9 -27.63 5.09 -62.22
C ARG A 9 -27.96 3.64 -62.61
N GLY A 10 -28.60 2.94 -61.67
CA GLY A 10 -29.46 1.77 -61.89
C GLY A 10 -30.07 1.21 -60.60
N SER A 11 -31.37 1.44 -60.37
CA SER A 11 -32.25 0.63 -59.50
C SER A 11 -33.33 0.04 -60.43
N PRO A 12 -34.03 -1.08 -60.11
CA PRO A 12 -35.05 -1.07 -59.05
C PRO A 12 -35.38 -2.42 -58.35
N ALA A 13 -36.25 -2.30 -57.33
CA ALA A 13 -37.35 -3.20 -56.96
C ALA A 13 -37.21 -4.22 -55.80
N ARG A 14 -38.05 -3.96 -54.79
CA ARG A 14 -38.58 -4.82 -53.71
C ARG A 14 -39.32 -6.05 -54.24
N TRP A 15 -39.31 -7.13 -53.46
CA TRP A 15 -40.48 -7.94 -53.09
C TRP A 15 -40.32 -8.49 -51.65
N THR A 16 -41.43 -8.58 -50.94
CA THR A 16 -41.64 -8.86 -49.50
C THR A 16 -42.15 -10.28 -49.23
N PHE A 17 -42.20 -10.62 -47.92
CA PHE A 17 -42.80 -11.77 -47.21
C PHE A 17 -41.85 -12.96 -46.93
N GLY A 18 -41.75 -13.49 -45.70
CA GLY A 18 -42.41 -13.20 -44.43
C GLY A 18 -42.05 -14.24 -43.37
N PHE A 19 -42.20 -13.87 -42.09
CA PHE A 19 -42.50 -14.70 -40.91
C PHE A 19 -41.71 -16.00 -40.65
N PHE A 20 -41.05 -16.13 -39.48
CA PHE A 20 -41.43 -17.15 -38.50
C PHE A 20 -40.94 -16.84 -37.08
N ARG A 21 -41.84 -17.10 -36.13
CA ARG A 21 -41.69 -17.07 -34.66
C ARG A 21 -40.99 -18.34 -34.16
N SER A 22 -40.22 -18.15 -33.08
CA SER A 22 -40.14 -18.87 -31.79
C SER A 22 -40.71 -20.31 -31.59
N PHE A 23 -40.01 -21.02 -30.69
CA PHE A 23 -40.30 -22.25 -29.92
C PHE A 23 -40.17 -23.63 -30.58
N GLY A 24 -39.38 -24.51 -29.93
CA GLY A 24 -39.43 -25.96 -30.14
C GLY A 24 -38.28 -26.75 -29.50
N PHE A 25 -38.33 -26.98 -28.18
CA PHE A 25 -37.60 -28.07 -27.53
C PHE A 25 -38.11 -29.42 -28.06
N SER A 26 -37.23 -30.36 -28.41
CA SER A 26 -37.63 -31.75 -28.71
C SER A 26 -36.62 -32.77 -28.20
N ARG A 27 -37.09 -33.62 -27.28
CA ARG A 27 -36.49 -34.91 -26.88
C ARG A 27 -36.85 -35.98 -27.91
N LYS A 28 -35.92 -36.89 -28.24
CA LYS A 28 -36.05 -38.37 -28.08
C LYS A 28 -35.02 -39.12 -28.94
N GLY A 29 -34.21 -39.93 -28.27
CA GLY A 29 -33.59 -41.14 -28.81
C GLY A 29 -33.63 -42.21 -27.73
N LEU A 30 -34.59 -43.13 -27.82
CA LEU A 30 -34.77 -44.30 -26.95
C LEU A 30 -34.66 -45.55 -27.84
N VAL A 31 -33.76 -46.47 -27.52
CA VAL A 31 -33.75 -47.83 -28.06
C VAL A 31 -33.91 -48.81 -26.91
N LEU A 32 -34.92 -49.68 -27.03
CA LEU A 32 -35.31 -50.74 -26.12
C LEU A 32 -34.33 -51.92 -26.13
N ILE A 33 -34.07 -52.50 -24.94
CA ILE A 33 -33.89 -53.95 -24.76
C ILE A 33 -34.82 -54.44 -23.63
N LYS A 34 -35.36 -55.64 -23.86
CA LYS A 34 -36.48 -56.33 -23.22
C LYS A 34 -36.32 -56.71 -21.74
N ARG A 35 -37.50 -56.80 -21.10
CA ARG A 35 -37.90 -57.42 -19.83
C ARG A 35 -37.08 -58.63 -19.34
N GLY A 36 -36.66 -58.55 -18.07
CA GLY A 36 -36.38 -59.65 -17.14
C GLY A 36 -36.38 -59.14 -15.70
N ARG A 37 -37.16 -59.78 -14.81
CA ARG A 37 -37.44 -59.47 -13.38
C ARG A 37 -36.29 -58.81 -12.58
N LEU A 38 -36.58 -57.74 -11.82
CA LEU A 38 -35.82 -57.35 -10.63
C LEU A 38 -36.68 -56.60 -9.59
N ASN A 39 -36.20 -56.65 -8.34
CA ASN A 39 -36.94 -56.63 -7.08
C ASN A 39 -37.49 -55.27 -6.59
N LEU A 40 -38.50 -55.34 -5.72
CA LEU A 40 -38.94 -54.28 -4.80
C LEU A 40 -37.72 -53.74 -4.01
N GLY A 41 -37.32 -52.50 -4.27
CA GLY A 41 -36.23 -51.84 -3.54
C GLY A 41 -35.95 -50.40 -3.97
N CYS A 42 -36.22 -50.01 -5.22
CA CYS A 42 -35.87 -48.66 -5.72
C CYS A 42 -36.95 -47.58 -5.58
N ALA A 43 -38.19 -47.91 -5.18
CA ALA A 43 -39.28 -46.92 -5.15
C ALA A 43 -39.24 -45.98 -3.92
N SER A 44 -38.58 -46.36 -2.81
CA SER A 44 -38.41 -45.48 -1.65
C SER A 44 -37.26 -44.49 -1.80
N MET A 45 -36.26 -44.78 -2.63
CA MET A 45 -35.06 -43.93 -2.75
C MET A 45 -35.29 -42.72 -3.65
N MET A 46 -36.11 -42.85 -4.71
CA MET A 46 -36.42 -41.73 -5.62
C MET A 46 -37.31 -40.65 -4.97
N LEU A 47 -38.15 -41.03 -4.01
CA LEU A 47 -39.01 -40.07 -3.28
C LEU A 47 -38.22 -39.26 -2.25
N VAL A 48 -37.18 -39.84 -1.65
CA VAL A 48 -36.28 -39.13 -0.72
C VAL A 48 -35.35 -38.18 -1.48
N VAL A 49 -34.82 -38.58 -2.63
CA VAL A 49 -33.95 -37.72 -3.44
C VAL A 49 -34.71 -36.50 -4.00
N MET A 50 -35.97 -36.66 -4.42
CA MET A 50 -36.76 -35.51 -4.87
C MET A 50 -37.19 -34.55 -3.75
N PHE A 51 -37.37 -35.04 -2.52
CA PHE A 51 -37.68 -34.18 -1.37
C PHE A 51 -36.44 -33.40 -0.88
N VAL A 52 -35.26 -34.03 -0.92
CA VAL A 52 -33.98 -33.39 -0.55
C VAL A 52 -33.59 -32.34 -1.59
N SER A 53 -33.80 -32.60 -2.88
CA SER A 53 -33.54 -31.60 -3.93
C SER A 53 -34.51 -30.41 -3.91
N LEU A 54 -35.75 -30.58 -3.41
CA LEU A 54 -36.72 -29.49 -3.29
C LEU A 54 -36.46 -28.61 -2.05
N LEU A 55 -35.90 -29.18 -0.97
CA LEU A 55 -35.47 -28.41 0.20
C LEU A 55 -34.18 -27.62 -0.08
N LEU A 56 -33.24 -28.19 -0.82
CA LEU A 56 -31.99 -27.51 -1.21
C LEU A 56 -32.22 -26.31 -2.15
N LEU A 57 -33.31 -26.28 -2.93
CA LEU A 57 -33.63 -25.14 -3.81
C LEU A 57 -34.34 -24.00 -3.10
N VAL A 58 -34.89 -24.21 -1.90
CA VAL A 58 -35.57 -23.17 -1.12
C VAL A 58 -34.60 -22.43 -0.19
N ASP A 59 -33.49 -23.06 0.21
CA ASP A 59 -32.49 -22.45 1.09
C ASP A 59 -31.35 -21.69 0.37
N ILE A 60 -31.20 -21.85 -0.96
CA ILE A 60 -30.16 -21.15 -1.76
C ILE A 60 -30.43 -19.63 -1.93
N VAL A 61 -31.60 -19.11 -1.51
CA VAL A 61 -31.91 -17.67 -1.62
C VAL A 61 -31.52 -16.86 -0.38
N ARG A 62 -30.99 -17.49 0.68
CA ARG A 62 -30.46 -16.74 1.84
C ARG A 62 -29.34 -17.53 2.53
N LEU A 63 -28.10 -17.05 2.40
CA LEU A 63 -27.12 -16.80 3.47
C LEU A 63 -25.68 -16.93 2.98
N ASN A 64 -24.93 -15.85 3.18
CA ASN A 64 -23.50 -15.72 3.00
C ASN A 64 -22.81 -16.18 4.29
N SER A 65 -22.43 -17.47 4.39
CA SER A 65 -21.51 -18.04 5.41
C SER A 65 -21.44 -19.58 5.21
N THR A 66 -20.78 -20.06 4.15
CA THR A 66 -20.85 -21.48 3.75
C THR A 66 -19.57 -22.28 4.01
N GLN A 67 -18.46 -21.67 4.41
CA GLN A 67 -17.19 -22.40 4.54
C GLN A 67 -17.08 -23.18 5.87
N VAL A 68 -17.76 -22.73 6.93
CA VAL A 68 -17.72 -23.32 8.29
C VAL A 68 -18.63 -24.55 8.43
N ASP A 69 -19.80 -24.53 7.79
CA ASP A 69 -20.75 -25.64 7.93
C ASP A 69 -20.27 -26.91 7.23
N ILE A 70 -19.53 -26.79 6.12
CA ILE A 70 -19.02 -27.95 5.38
C ILE A 70 -17.90 -28.67 6.17
N THR A 71 -17.03 -27.94 6.87
CA THR A 71 -15.93 -28.52 7.67
C THR A 71 -16.42 -29.16 8.98
N LEU A 72 -17.43 -28.57 9.62
CA LEU A 72 -18.09 -29.14 10.80
C LEU A 72 -18.95 -30.37 10.47
N TYR A 73 -19.59 -30.39 9.30
CA TYR A 73 -20.39 -31.55 8.86
C TYR A 73 -19.50 -32.74 8.41
N GLN A 74 -18.33 -32.46 7.83
CA GLN A 74 -17.38 -33.49 7.40
C GLN A 74 -16.53 -34.06 8.54
N SER A 75 -16.32 -33.31 9.63
CA SER A 75 -15.69 -33.83 10.86
C SER A 75 -16.60 -34.77 11.64
N ALA A 76 -17.93 -34.59 11.58
CA ALA A 76 -18.90 -35.57 12.08
C ALA A 76 -18.88 -36.93 11.31
N LEU A 77 -18.30 -36.94 10.10
CA LEU A 77 -18.11 -38.14 9.26
C LEU A 77 -16.74 -38.82 9.45
N GLY A 78 -15.89 -38.31 10.36
CA GLY A 78 -14.62 -38.95 10.72
C GLY A 78 -13.54 -38.92 9.64
N LEU A 79 -13.58 -37.95 8.71
CA LEU A 79 -12.68 -37.88 7.57
C LEU A 79 -11.51 -36.88 7.71
N TYR A 80 -11.35 -36.21 8.86
CA TYR A 80 -10.20 -35.32 9.12
C TYR A 80 -9.74 -35.32 10.58
N ASP A 81 -8.44 -35.00 10.77
CA ASP A 81 -7.75 -34.90 12.05
C ASP A 81 -8.40 -33.82 12.95
N PRO A 82 -8.87 -34.17 14.17
CA PRO A 82 -9.39 -33.21 15.14
C PRO A 82 -8.45 -32.02 15.45
N ALA A 83 -7.12 -32.17 15.28
CA ALA A 83 -6.17 -31.05 15.39
C ALA A 83 -6.40 -29.97 14.35
N ALA A 84 -6.59 -30.38 13.10
CA ALA A 84 -6.73 -29.46 11.99
C ALA A 84 -8.00 -28.63 12.17
N VAL A 85 -9.09 -29.26 12.65
CA VAL A 85 -10.34 -28.58 12.97
C VAL A 85 -10.17 -27.61 14.14
N ALA A 86 -9.45 -27.99 15.20
CA ALA A 86 -9.18 -27.11 16.33
C ALA A 86 -8.28 -25.92 15.96
N ALA A 87 -7.26 -26.13 15.13
CA ALA A 87 -6.38 -25.09 14.63
C ALA A 87 -7.13 -24.09 13.73
N VAL A 88 -7.98 -24.58 12.82
CA VAL A 88 -8.84 -23.73 11.98
C VAL A 88 -9.82 -22.93 12.84
N ALA A 89 -10.49 -23.55 13.81
CA ALA A 89 -11.41 -22.86 14.71
C ALA A 89 -10.71 -21.81 15.60
N ALA A 90 -9.48 -22.09 16.03
CA ALA A 90 -8.69 -21.15 16.83
C ALA A 90 -8.17 -19.97 16.00
N ARG A 91 -7.81 -20.20 14.73
CA ARG A 91 -7.47 -19.16 13.75
C ARG A 91 -8.67 -18.28 13.41
N GLN A 92 -9.85 -18.86 13.16
CA GLN A 92 -11.09 -18.09 12.95
C GLN A 92 -11.47 -17.24 14.18
N ARG A 93 -11.20 -17.74 15.39
CA ARG A 93 -11.36 -16.94 16.62
C ARG A 93 -10.34 -15.81 16.74
N PHE A 94 -9.15 -15.97 16.17
CA PHE A 94 -8.15 -14.90 16.14
C PHE A 94 -8.52 -13.83 15.13
N ALA A 95 -8.87 -14.23 13.90
CA ALA A 95 -9.36 -13.35 12.86
C ALA A 95 -10.58 -12.53 13.34
N SER A 96 -11.53 -13.16 14.05
CA SER A 96 -12.68 -12.44 14.63
C SER A 96 -12.34 -11.54 15.83
N VAL A 97 -11.19 -11.70 16.48
CA VAL A 97 -10.68 -10.76 17.51
C VAL A 97 -9.94 -9.60 16.85
N LEU A 98 -9.16 -9.86 15.80
CA LEU A 98 -8.54 -8.83 14.98
C LEU A 98 -9.57 -7.95 14.26
N ALA A 99 -10.71 -8.52 13.87
CA ALA A 99 -11.84 -7.79 13.27
C ALA A 99 -12.63 -6.91 14.27
N GLN A 100 -12.24 -6.81 15.54
CA GLN A 100 -12.90 -5.96 16.55
C GLN A 100 -12.16 -4.63 16.80
N GLY A 101 -11.24 -4.25 15.90
CA GLY A 101 -10.45 -3.02 15.96
C GLY A 101 -9.11 -3.18 16.70
N PRO A 102 -8.44 -2.05 17.06
CA PRO A 102 -7.07 -2.08 17.55
C PRO A 102 -6.88 -2.89 18.82
N VAL A 103 -6.05 -3.92 18.70
CA VAL A 103 -5.68 -4.84 19.78
C VAL A 103 -4.38 -4.35 20.41
N ASP A 104 -4.38 -4.11 21.73
CA ASP A 104 -3.14 -3.82 22.44
C ASP A 104 -2.25 -5.07 22.58
N GLY A 105 -0.96 -4.84 22.85
CA GLY A 105 0.02 -5.92 23.00
C GLY A 105 -0.36 -6.97 24.01
N GLU A 106 -0.95 -6.55 25.13
CA GLU A 106 -1.36 -7.46 26.18
C GLU A 106 -2.47 -8.40 25.68
N THR A 107 -3.46 -7.87 24.97
CA THR A 107 -4.57 -8.63 24.40
C THR A 107 -4.09 -9.57 23.29
N PHE A 108 -3.24 -9.08 22.38
CA PHE A 108 -2.57 -9.91 21.37
C PHE A 108 -1.80 -11.06 22.02
N CYS A 109 -1.01 -10.75 23.05
CA CYS A 109 -0.16 -11.73 23.73
C CYS A 109 -0.95 -12.71 24.59
N GLN A 110 -2.01 -12.27 25.26
CA GLN A 110 -2.94 -13.15 25.98
C GLN A 110 -3.62 -14.12 25.00
N PHE A 111 -4.00 -13.65 23.80
CA PHE A 111 -4.58 -14.52 22.78
C PHE A 111 -3.55 -15.51 22.23
N ARG A 112 -2.34 -15.05 21.90
CA ARG A 112 -1.24 -15.90 21.42
C ARG A 112 -0.84 -16.96 22.44
N GLN A 113 -0.78 -16.62 23.73
CA GLN A 113 -0.53 -17.60 24.80
C GLN A 113 -1.64 -18.65 24.90
N ARG A 114 -2.90 -18.29 24.64
CA ARG A 114 -4.02 -19.25 24.60
C ARG A 114 -3.92 -20.17 23.38
N LEU A 115 -3.51 -19.67 22.21
CA LEU A 115 -3.21 -20.49 21.03
C LEU A 115 -2.01 -21.41 21.25
N GLY A 116 -0.92 -20.89 21.82
CA GLY A 116 0.27 -21.67 22.15
C GLY A 116 -0.03 -22.81 23.12
N LYS A 117 -0.89 -22.58 24.13
CA LYS A 117 -1.37 -23.65 25.01
C LYS A 117 -2.14 -24.73 24.24
N LEU A 118 -2.98 -24.38 23.27
CA LEU A 118 -3.65 -25.35 22.39
C LEU A 118 -2.66 -26.19 21.58
N ALA A 119 -1.59 -25.57 21.06
CA ALA A 119 -0.53 -26.28 20.33
C ALA A 119 0.32 -27.19 21.25
N ILE A 120 0.58 -26.78 22.49
CA ILE A 120 1.33 -27.58 23.48
C ILE A 120 0.57 -28.84 23.91
N PHE A 121 -0.78 -28.83 23.90
CA PHE A 121 -1.56 -30.06 24.12
C PHE A 121 -1.38 -31.11 23.01
N TYR A 122 -0.82 -30.73 21.85
CA TYR A 122 -0.52 -31.64 20.74
C TYR A 122 0.89 -32.25 20.85
N ASP A 123 1.89 -31.48 21.31
CA ASP A 123 3.28 -31.96 21.44
C ASP A 123 3.50 -32.90 22.64
N ALA A 124 2.58 -32.89 23.61
CA ALA A 124 2.56 -33.87 24.71
C ALA A 124 2.17 -35.30 24.26
N GLY A 125 1.84 -35.51 22.98
CA GLY A 125 1.50 -36.81 22.39
C GLY A 125 2.68 -37.61 21.83
N THR A 126 3.87 -37.02 21.71
CA THR A 126 5.04 -37.69 21.14
C THR A 126 6.32 -37.43 21.94
N SER A 127 6.45 -38.16 23.05
CA SER A 127 7.71 -38.69 23.63
C SER A 127 7.61 -38.68 25.15
N ALA A 128 7.53 -39.86 25.76
CA ALA A 128 7.72 -40.02 27.19
C ALA A 128 8.48 -41.30 27.48
N THR A 129 9.81 -41.21 27.54
CA THR A 129 10.61 -41.94 28.54
C THR A 129 11.83 -41.10 28.92
N GLY A 130 11.92 -40.71 30.19
CA GLY A 130 13.17 -40.27 30.81
C GLY A 130 13.09 -38.92 31.53
N THR A 131 12.50 -38.91 32.73
CA THR A 131 12.61 -37.83 33.71
C THR A 131 13.96 -37.85 34.43
N ASP A 132 14.57 -36.69 34.65
CA ASP A 132 15.36 -36.43 35.85
C ASP A 132 15.06 -35.00 36.36
N PRO A 133 14.43 -34.83 37.53
CA PRO A 133 14.05 -33.52 38.07
C PRO A 133 15.00 -33.15 39.22
N ASP A 134 16.21 -32.68 38.91
CA ASP A 134 17.03 -31.91 39.87
C ASP A 134 18.21 -31.21 39.17
N ALA A 135 18.01 -29.94 38.80
CA ALA A 135 19.11 -29.02 38.52
C ALA A 135 18.67 -27.58 38.83
N GLN A 136 19.13 -27.06 39.97
CA GLN A 136 19.00 -25.64 40.34
C GLN A 136 19.93 -24.75 39.50
N PRO A 137 19.62 -23.44 39.33
CA PRO A 137 20.39 -22.54 38.49
C PRO A 137 21.63 -22.05 39.23
N ASN A 138 22.82 -22.35 38.71
CA ASN A 138 24.07 -21.78 39.21
C ASN A 138 24.59 -20.71 38.24
N THR A 139 24.62 -19.48 38.75
CA THR A 139 25.27 -18.30 38.21
C THR A 139 26.80 -18.45 38.25
N SER A 140 27.45 -18.47 37.08
CA SER A 140 28.78 -17.88 36.82
C SER A 140 29.24 -18.25 35.41
N ILE A 141 29.34 -17.28 34.49
CA ILE A 141 30.07 -17.47 33.23
C ILE A 141 31.48 -16.94 33.45
N GLN A 142 32.43 -17.85 33.67
CA GLN A 142 33.84 -17.61 33.38
C GLN A 142 34.13 -18.18 31.99
N SER A 143 34.61 -17.32 31.10
CA SER A 143 35.00 -17.64 29.74
C SER A 143 36.39 -18.26 29.70
N THR A 144 36.49 -19.51 29.24
CA THR A 144 37.72 -20.05 28.66
C THR A 144 37.42 -20.88 27.42
N ASP A 145 37.93 -20.35 26.31
CA ASP A 145 38.71 -21.02 25.27
C ASP A 145 38.07 -21.63 24.00
N SER A 146 38.69 -21.19 22.89
CA SER A 146 38.96 -21.82 21.60
C SER A 146 37.84 -22.38 20.71
N SER A 147 37.69 -21.70 19.57
CA SER A 147 37.46 -22.27 18.23
C SER A 147 36.41 -23.37 18.09
N GLN A 148 35.15 -23.02 18.33
CA GLN A 148 34.04 -23.66 17.63
C GLN A 148 33.73 -22.84 16.40
N ASP A 149 33.47 -23.48 15.26
CA ASP A 149 32.76 -22.85 14.14
C ASP A 149 31.59 -22.07 14.73
N ALA A 150 31.72 -20.75 14.77
CA ALA A 150 30.75 -19.87 15.40
C ALA A 150 29.51 -19.87 14.51
N THR A 151 28.71 -20.91 14.65
CA THR A 151 27.41 -21.01 14.01
C THR A 151 26.61 -19.84 14.56
N CYS A 152 26.22 -18.90 13.70
CA CYS A 152 25.36 -17.80 14.09
C CYS A 152 24.01 -18.41 14.54
N VAL A 153 23.81 -18.49 15.85
CA VAL A 153 22.56 -18.98 16.42
C VAL A 153 21.63 -17.78 16.55
N LEU A 154 20.62 -17.72 15.69
CA LEU A 154 19.60 -16.67 15.78
C LEU A 154 18.86 -16.77 17.12
N PRO A 155 18.71 -15.66 17.86
CA PRO A 155 17.97 -15.67 19.11
C PRO A 155 16.49 -15.97 18.85
N LYS A 156 15.92 -16.87 19.66
CA LYS A 156 14.47 -17.10 19.69
C LYS A 156 13.86 -16.10 20.66
N LEU A 157 13.33 -15.01 20.12
CA LEU A 157 12.69 -13.96 20.91
C LEU A 157 11.19 -14.22 21.02
N ASP A 158 10.63 -13.98 22.20
CA ASP A 158 9.18 -13.95 22.38
C ASP A 158 8.68 -12.51 22.11
N PRO A 159 7.86 -12.28 21.06
CA PRO A 159 7.28 -10.96 20.82
C PRO A 159 6.37 -10.49 21.98
N CYS A 160 6.04 -11.39 22.91
CA CYS A 160 5.21 -11.17 24.09
C CYS A 160 5.99 -11.19 25.43
N ASP A 161 7.29 -10.99 25.38
CA ASP A 161 8.11 -10.88 26.59
C ASP A 161 7.56 -9.78 27.51
N GLN A 162 7.45 -10.05 28.81
CA GLN A 162 6.91 -9.10 29.78
C GLN A 162 7.70 -7.79 29.84
N GLN A 163 8.96 -7.80 29.43
CA GLN A 163 9.80 -6.60 29.36
C GLN A 163 9.39 -5.64 28.24
N ILE A 164 8.75 -6.10 27.16
CA ILE A 164 8.37 -5.24 26.04
C ILE A 164 6.94 -4.70 26.16
N LEU A 165 6.05 -5.39 26.87
CA LEU A 165 4.64 -5.01 27.00
C LEU A 165 4.40 -3.57 27.51
N PRO A 166 5.18 -3.02 28.46
CA PRO A 166 5.00 -1.63 28.89
C PRO A 166 5.25 -0.59 27.80
N PHE A 167 6.01 -0.95 26.77
CA PHE A 167 6.32 -0.09 25.62
C PHE A 167 5.32 -0.27 24.47
N ASP A 168 4.47 -1.29 24.55
CA ASP A 168 3.52 -1.61 23.50
C ASP A 168 2.15 -0.97 23.76
N LYS A 169 1.93 0.18 23.14
CA LYS A 169 0.75 1.01 23.40
C LYS A 169 -0.39 0.64 22.46
N ARG A 170 -1.61 0.93 22.93
CA ARG A 170 -2.80 0.92 22.08
C ARG A 170 -2.85 2.23 21.29
N GLU A 171 -3.11 2.12 20.00
CA GLU A 171 -3.25 3.26 19.11
C GLU A 171 -4.63 3.22 18.46
N PRO A 172 -5.42 4.31 18.51
CA PRO A 172 -6.69 4.38 17.81
C PRO A 172 -6.46 4.60 16.30
N PRO A 173 -7.41 4.22 15.43
CA PRO A 173 -7.33 4.50 13.99
C PRO A 173 -7.29 6.00 13.73
N VAL A 174 -6.75 6.39 12.57
CA VAL A 174 -6.70 7.79 12.16
C VAL A 174 -8.10 8.23 11.74
N ASN A 175 -8.67 9.22 12.44
CA ASN A 175 -9.98 9.78 12.12
C ASN A 175 -9.86 11.22 11.65
N CYS A 176 -10.12 11.45 10.37
CA CYS A 176 -9.92 12.74 9.71
C CYS A 176 -11.18 13.62 9.67
N SER A 177 -11.05 14.80 9.04
CA SER A 177 -12.12 15.81 8.98
C SER A 177 -13.46 15.24 8.51
N VAL A 178 -14.55 15.64 9.21
CA VAL A 178 -15.93 15.29 8.87
C VAL A 178 -16.38 15.86 7.52
N GLU A 179 -15.80 16.99 7.10
CA GLU A 179 -16.03 17.50 5.75
C GLU A 179 -15.01 16.92 4.78
N THR A 180 -15.52 16.19 3.77
CA THR A 180 -14.76 15.65 2.66
C THR A 180 -14.02 16.75 1.91
N ASN A 181 -12.80 16.46 1.48
CA ASN A 181 -12.03 17.28 0.55
C ASN A 181 -12.88 17.74 -0.65
N TRP A 182 -12.79 19.02 -1.01
CA TRP A 182 -13.58 19.58 -2.13
C TRP A 182 -13.10 19.13 -3.50
N VAL A 183 -11.88 18.60 -3.56
CA VAL A 183 -11.20 18.14 -4.76
C VAL A 183 -10.71 16.73 -4.49
N TYR A 184 -10.76 15.90 -5.52
CA TYR A 184 -10.17 14.56 -5.53
C TYR A 184 -9.57 14.26 -6.89
N VAL A 185 -8.76 13.21 -6.98
CA VAL A 185 -8.19 12.70 -8.23
C VAL A 185 -8.77 11.32 -8.49
N LYS A 186 -9.13 11.04 -9.74
CA LYS A 186 -9.48 9.68 -10.21
C LYS A 186 -8.82 9.48 -11.57
N ASN A 187 -8.04 8.40 -11.73
CA ASN A 187 -7.36 8.04 -12.98
C ASN A 187 -6.64 9.24 -13.65
N GLY A 188 -5.73 9.90 -12.91
CA GLY A 188 -4.94 11.02 -13.42
C GLY A 188 -5.75 12.25 -13.84
N THR A 189 -6.97 12.40 -13.34
CA THR A 189 -7.89 13.49 -13.67
C THR A 189 -8.33 14.25 -12.43
N PHE A 190 -8.31 15.58 -12.51
CA PHE A 190 -8.77 16.49 -11.46
C PHE A 190 -10.30 16.54 -11.40
N HIS A 191 -10.85 16.35 -10.20
CA HIS A 191 -12.28 16.45 -9.98
C HIS A 191 -12.66 17.37 -8.80
N ILE A 192 -13.83 18.00 -8.90
CA ILE A 192 -14.49 18.72 -7.80
C ILE A 192 -15.58 17.83 -7.23
N GLN A 193 -15.55 17.63 -5.92
CA GLN A 193 -16.42 16.70 -5.23
C GLN A 193 -17.90 17.10 -5.38
N PRO A 194 -18.79 16.19 -5.83
CA PRO A 194 -20.22 16.51 -5.99
C PRO A 194 -20.88 16.92 -4.67
N SER A 195 -20.48 16.34 -3.54
CA SER A 195 -20.99 16.70 -2.21
C SER A 195 -20.59 18.13 -1.82
N ALA A 196 -19.38 18.58 -2.19
CA ALA A 196 -18.93 19.95 -1.98
C ALA A 196 -19.72 20.93 -2.86
N ILE A 197 -19.98 20.61 -4.14
CA ILE A 197 -20.83 21.42 -5.02
C ILE A 197 -22.26 21.52 -4.46
N LYS A 198 -22.81 20.41 -3.97
CA LYS A 198 -24.15 20.38 -3.35
C LYS A 198 -24.23 21.26 -2.10
N ARG A 199 -23.18 21.27 -1.28
CA ARG A 199 -23.11 22.03 -0.03
C ARG A 199 -22.83 23.51 -0.25
N HIS A 200 -21.84 23.83 -1.09
CA HIS A 200 -21.29 25.18 -1.23
C HIS A 200 -21.69 25.89 -2.53
N GLY A 201 -22.39 25.19 -3.43
CA GLY A 201 -22.81 25.70 -4.74
C GLY A 201 -21.68 25.67 -5.76
N LYS A 202 -21.65 26.65 -6.68
CA LYS A 202 -20.61 26.73 -7.71
C LYS A 202 -19.24 26.99 -7.04
N ILE A 203 -18.28 26.10 -7.31
CA ILE A 203 -16.90 26.17 -6.83
C ILE A 203 -15.98 26.55 -8.00
N LEU A 204 -15.02 27.44 -7.73
CA LEU A 204 -13.93 27.78 -8.64
C LEU A 204 -12.61 27.47 -7.94
N CYS A 205 -11.77 26.65 -8.56
CA CYS A 205 -10.48 26.25 -8.01
C CYS A 205 -9.33 26.86 -8.81
N GLU A 206 -8.32 27.31 -8.10
CA GLU A 206 -6.97 27.54 -8.60
C GLU A 206 -6.14 26.28 -8.34
N TYR A 207 -5.47 25.80 -9.38
CA TYR A 207 -4.60 24.63 -9.38
C TYR A 207 -3.16 25.12 -9.50
N ALA A 208 -2.34 24.83 -8.50
CA ALA A 208 -0.92 25.13 -8.48
C ALA A 208 -0.13 23.82 -8.61
N PRO A 209 0.31 23.44 -9.83
CA PRO A 209 1.09 22.22 -10.04
C PRO A 209 2.44 22.32 -9.29
N ILE A 210 2.85 21.25 -8.63
CA ILE A 210 4.11 21.18 -7.89
C ILE A 210 5.12 20.39 -8.71
N VAL A 211 6.32 20.97 -8.90
CA VAL A 211 7.44 20.35 -9.61
C VAL A 211 8.71 20.38 -8.77
N ARG A 212 9.66 19.50 -9.12
CA ARG A 212 10.99 19.50 -8.52
C ARG A 212 11.70 20.82 -8.83
N GLY A 213 12.24 21.45 -7.78
CA GLY A 213 13.06 22.64 -7.91
C GLY A 213 14.50 22.28 -8.27
N ARG A 214 15.46 23.02 -7.70
CA ARG A 214 16.89 22.74 -7.87
C ARG A 214 17.31 21.65 -6.88
N GLY A 215 17.67 20.48 -7.41
CA GLY A 215 18.12 19.34 -6.59
C GLY A 215 17.01 18.72 -5.74
N ASP A 216 17.41 17.98 -4.70
CA ASP A 216 16.49 17.17 -3.87
C ASP A 216 15.78 17.92 -2.72
N TYR A 217 16.10 19.20 -2.53
CA TYR A 217 15.72 19.95 -1.32
C TYR A 217 14.68 21.04 -1.56
N THR A 218 14.21 21.20 -2.81
CA THR A 218 13.26 22.26 -3.15
C THR A 218 12.14 21.72 -4.02
N ALA A 219 10.92 22.15 -3.72
CA ALA A 219 9.74 21.98 -4.56
C ALA A 219 9.20 23.37 -4.89
N VAL A 220 8.78 23.58 -6.13
CA VAL A 220 8.30 24.88 -6.61
C VAL A 220 6.98 24.72 -7.35
N HIS A 221 6.19 25.79 -7.40
CA HIS A 221 4.99 25.80 -8.22
C HIS A 221 5.36 26.08 -9.68
N ALA A 222 4.80 25.27 -10.58
CA ALA A 222 4.70 25.60 -11.99
C ALA A 222 3.55 26.63 -12.20
N PRO A 223 3.37 27.20 -13.41
CA PRO A 223 2.35 28.22 -13.63
C PRO A 223 0.95 27.78 -13.18
N HIS A 224 0.32 28.58 -12.32
CA HIS A 224 -0.99 28.30 -11.76
C HIS A 224 -2.08 28.35 -12.84
N ILE A 225 -3.11 27.51 -12.69
CA ILE A 225 -4.28 27.45 -13.56
C ILE A 225 -5.51 27.87 -12.81
N LYS A 226 -6.21 28.89 -13.32
CA LYS A 226 -7.43 29.43 -12.71
C LYS A 226 -8.45 29.86 -13.78
N PRO A 227 -9.65 29.26 -13.83
CA PRO A 227 -10.07 28.11 -13.05
C PRO A 227 -9.51 26.80 -13.60
N MET A 228 -9.15 25.86 -12.72
CA MET A 228 -8.99 24.45 -13.11
C MET A 228 -10.36 23.87 -13.42
N LEU A 229 -10.48 23.20 -14.57
CA LEU A 229 -11.74 22.62 -15.02
C LEU A 229 -11.92 21.22 -14.41
N ASN A 230 -13.14 20.92 -13.95
CA ASN A 230 -13.52 19.58 -13.54
C ASN A 230 -13.38 18.60 -14.72
N GLY A 231 -12.68 17.48 -14.53
CA GLY A 231 -12.37 16.52 -15.59
C GLY A 231 -11.11 16.85 -16.40
N ALA A 232 -10.30 17.82 -15.99
CA ALA A 232 -9.02 18.11 -16.65
C ALA A 232 -7.93 17.11 -16.22
N PRO A 233 -7.04 16.68 -17.14
CA PRO A 233 -5.93 15.80 -16.79
C PRO A 233 -4.96 16.51 -15.84
N LEU A 234 -4.32 15.73 -14.96
CA LEU A 234 -3.23 16.23 -14.13
C LEU A 234 -2.04 16.65 -14.99
N LEU A 235 -1.39 17.74 -14.59
CA LEU A 235 -0.17 18.23 -15.23
C LEU A 235 1.10 17.70 -14.56
N THR A 236 0.98 17.45 -13.27
CA THR A 236 2.01 16.93 -12.36
C THR A 236 1.33 16.01 -11.38
N ASP A 237 2.09 15.08 -10.81
CA ASP A 237 1.57 14.14 -9.80
C ASP A 237 0.98 14.87 -8.58
N PHE A 238 1.54 16.03 -8.24
CA PHE A 238 1.17 16.77 -7.03
C PHE A 238 0.75 18.19 -7.35
N PHE A 239 -0.20 18.72 -6.59
CA PHE A 239 -0.66 20.09 -6.73
C PHE A 239 -1.30 20.63 -5.45
N LYS A 240 -1.27 21.95 -5.27
CA LYS A 240 -2.12 22.62 -4.28
C LYS A 240 -3.39 23.10 -4.96
N ALA A 241 -4.53 22.92 -4.28
CA ALA A 241 -5.82 23.42 -4.73
C ALA A 241 -6.32 24.49 -3.77
N ALA A 242 -6.58 25.69 -4.30
CA ALA A 242 -7.23 26.78 -3.58
C ALA A 242 -8.59 27.07 -4.23
N CYS A 243 -9.69 26.72 -3.57
CA CYS A 243 -11.02 26.88 -4.12
C CYS A 243 -11.85 27.91 -3.36
N ILE A 244 -12.74 28.58 -4.08
CA ILE A 244 -13.72 29.51 -3.51
C ILE A 244 -15.12 29.18 -4.05
N SER A 245 -16.09 29.14 -3.14
CA SER A 245 -17.49 28.98 -3.50
C SER A 245 -18.14 30.33 -3.81
N LYS A 246 -19.29 30.33 -4.50
CA LYS A 246 -20.08 31.56 -4.72
C LYS A 246 -20.51 32.23 -3.39
N SER A 247 -20.70 31.45 -2.32
CA SER A 247 -21.04 31.94 -0.98
C SER A 247 -19.82 32.47 -0.20
N GLY A 248 -18.60 32.41 -0.75
CA GLY A 248 -17.39 32.94 -0.13
C GLY A 248 -16.63 31.94 0.76
N HIS A 249 -17.11 30.69 0.87
CA HIS A 249 -16.38 29.64 1.57
C HIS A 249 -15.11 29.27 0.79
N ARG A 250 -14.04 28.95 1.52
CA ARG A 250 -12.73 28.68 0.97
C ARG A 250 -12.28 27.26 1.32
N TYR A 251 -11.54 26.66 0.41
CA TYR A 251 -10.88 25.38 0.59
C TYR A 251 -9.42 25.52 0.16
N PHE A 252 -8.51 24.95 0.95
CA PHE A 252 -7.10 24.89 0.62
C PHE A 252 -6.50 23.58 1.11
N ASN A 253 -5.98 22.77 0.19
CA ASN A 253 -5.30 21.52 0.53
C ASN A 253 -4.29 21.16 -0.57
N ILE A 254 -3.35 20.29 -0.23
CA ILE A 254 -2.46 19.62 -1.17
C ILE A 254 -3.08 18.26 -1.57
N HIS A 255 -2.89 17.90 -2.83
CA HIS A 255 -3.41 16.67 -3.43
C HIS A 255 -2.32 15.98 -4.24
N LEU A 256 -2.52 14.68 -4.41
CA LEU A 256 -1.64 13.81 -5.14
C LEU A 256 -2.44 12.85 -6.03
N GLY A 257 -1.77 12.36 -7.06
CA GLY A 257 -2.19 11.32 -7.98
C GLY A 257 -1.09 11.10 -9.00
N VAL A 258 -1.31 10.26 -10.00
CA VAL A 258 -0.31 10.00 -11.05
C VAL A 258 -0.69 10.74 -12.32
N ALA A 259 0.18 11.63 -12.80
CA ALA A 259 -0.01 12.29 -14.08
C ALA A 259 0.47 11.38 -15.22
N PHE A 260 -0.42 11.09 -16.17
CA PHE A 260 -0.09 10.20 -17.29
C PHE A 260 1.07 10.72 -18.13
N ASN A 261 2.07 9.87 -18.35
CA ASN A 261 3.18 10.16 -19.24
C ASN A 261 3.23 9.17 -20.44
N PRO A 262 2.95 9.63 -21.67
CA PRO A 262 2.89 8.76 -22.85
C PRO A 262 4.26 8.19 -23.25
N ASP A 263 5.36 8.82 -22.86
CA ASP A 263 6.70 8.31 -23.17
C ASP A 263 7.08 7.15 -22.24
N LEU A 264 6.62 7.19 -20.98
CA LEU A 264 6.73 6.07 -20.05
C LEU A 264 5.92 4.87 -20.54
N GLN A 265 4.69 5.11 -21.00
CA GLN A 265 3.81 4.08 -21.58
C GLN A 265 4.48 3.30 -22.73
N LYS A 266 5.22 4.02 -23.59
CA LYS A 266 5.90 3.44 -24.77
C LYS A 266 7.24 2.78 -24.43
N ARG A 267 7.84 3.08 -23.27
CA ARG A 267 9.18 2.60 -22.92
C ARG A 267 9.25 1.08 -22.87
N SER A 268 8.27 0.43 -22.24
CA SER A 268 8.25 -1.04 -22.13
C SER A 268 8.02 -1.73 -23.48
N GLU A 269 7.29 -1.10 -24.40
CA GLU A 269 7.04 -1.61 -25.76
C GLU A 269 8.30 -1.61 -26.62
N THR A 270 9.20 -0.66 -26.36
CA THR A 270 10.44 -0.46 -27.13
C THR A 270 11.64 -1.16 -26.51
N THR A 271 11.50 -1.69 -25.30
CA THR A 271 12.59 -2.30 -24.54
C THR A 271 12.28 -3.78 -24.27
N PRO A 272 12.78 -4.71 -25.12
CA PRO A 272 12.54 -6.13 -24.94
C PRO A 272 13.29 -6.63 -23.70
N LEU A 273 12.64 -7.51 -22.93
CA LEU A 273 13.30 -8.17 -21.82
C LEU A 273 14.25 -9.27 -22.30
N PRO A 274 15.32 -9.54 -21.54
CA PRO A 274 16.12 -10.74 -21.77
C PRO A 274 15.24 -11.98 -21.53
N SER A 275 15.55 -13.08 -22.21
CA SER A 275 14.80 -14.34 -22.09
C SER A 275 14.84 -14.94 -20.68
N THR A 276 15.68 -14.42 -19.79
CA THR A 276 15.81 -14.81 -18.38
C THR A 276 14.88 -14.03 -17.44
N ALA A 277 14.16 -13.00 -17.93
CA ALA A 277 13.41 -12.06 -17.08
C ALA A 277 12.08 -12.58 -16.51
N MET A 278 11.81 -13.90 -16.62
CA MET A 278 10.61 -14.55 -16.06
C MET A 278 9.29 -13.78 -16.33
N GLY A 279 9.04 -13.37 -17.57
CA GLY A 279 7.80 -12.67 -17.92
C GLY A 279 7.84 -11.14 -17.70
N GLY A 280 8.66 -10.66 -16.76
CA GLY A 280 8.80 -9.24 -16.46
C GLY A 280 7.84 -8.74 -15.42
N TYR A 281 7.72 -9.48 -14.32
CA TYR A 281 6.91 -9.16 -13.15
C TYR A 281 7.06 -7.73 -12.67
N ASP A 282 5.96 -7.13 -12.19
CA ASP A 282 6.05 -5.92 -11.41
C ASP A 282 6.76 -6.19 -10.09
N VAL A 283 7.50 -5.21 -9.61
CA VAL A 283 8.26 -5.32 -8.37
C VAL A 283 7.89 -4.15 -7.48
N PHE A 284 7.17 -4.42 -6.41
CA PHE A 284 6.89 -3.46 -5.36
C PHE A 284 7.67 -3.80 -4.11
N MET A 285 8.66 -2.98 -3.80
CA MET A 285 9.40 -3.04 -2.55
C MET A 285 8.78 -2.02 -1.59
N PHE A 286 8.34 -2.49 -0.43
CA PHE A 286 7.77 -1.63 0.60
C PHE A 286 8.50 -1.82 1.91
N GLY A 287 8.87 -0.73 2.58
CA GLY A 287 9.55 -0.78 3.86
C GLY A 287 8.92 0.10 4.91
N PHE A 288 9.02 -0.33 6.17
CA PHE A 288 8.77 0.52 7.32
C PHE A 288 10.08 0.84 8.03
N ASP A 289 10.27 2.10 8.40
CA ASP A 289 11.44 2.50 9.17
C ASP A 289 11.40 1.92 10.58
N SER A 290 12.55 1.51 11.13
CA SER A 290 12.70 1.11 12.53
C SER A 290 11.89 -0.11 12.96
N VAL A 291 11.50 -0.96 12.01
CA VAL A 291 10.65 -2.13 12.27
C VAL A 291 11.48 -3.40 12.32
N SER A 292 11.64 -3.91 13.55
CA SER A 292 12.18 -5.27 13.75
C SER A 292 11.13 -6.34 13.42
N ARG A 293 11.60 -7.58 13.18
CA ARG A 293 10.70 -8.75 13.08
C ARG A 293 9.76 -8.87 14.28
N MET A 294 10.21 -8.55 15.49
CA MET A 294 9.36 -8.61 16.67
C MET A 294 8.29 -7.51 16.68
N SER A 295 8.58 -6.34 16.10
CA SER A 295 7.59 -5.28 15.91
C SER A 295 6.56 -5.69 14.85
N TRP A 296 7.00 -6.20 13.70
CA TRP A 296 6.14 -6.77 12.66
C TRP A 296 5.14 -7.80 13.22
N LEU A 297 5.61 -8.74 14.04
CA LEU A 297 4.74 -9.74 14.68
C LEU A 297 3.69 -9.15 15.63
N ARG A 298 3.96 -8.00 16.25
CA ARG A 298 3.17 -7.45 17.36
C ARG A 298 2.23 -6.32 16.92
N ASN A 299 2.70 -5.48 16.00
CA ASN A 299 2.04 -4.24 15.61
C ASN A 299 1.35 -4.29 14.25
N LEU A 300 1.64 -5.30 13.42
CA LEU A 300 1.01 -5.51 12.12
C LEU A 300 0.41 -6.93 11.97
N PRO A 301 -0.31 -7.47 12.98
CA PRO A 301 -0.80 -8.84 12.94
C PRO A 301 -1.80 -9.12 11.80
N LYS A 302 -2.66 -8.17 11.41
CA LYS A 302 -3.62 -8.37 10.30
C LYS A 302 -2.91 -8.35 8.96
N THR A 303 -2.07 -7.36 8.72
CA THR A 303 -1.25 -7.22 7.52
C THR A 303 -0.39 -8.47 7.32
N ARG A 304 0.22 -8.97 8.40
CA ARG A 304 1.01 -10.20 8.36
C ARG A 304 0.15 -11.43 8.05
N GLU A 305 -1.01 -11.55 8.67
CA GLU A 305 -1.94 -12.65 8.41
C GLU A 305 -2.35 -12.67 6.94
N TYR A 306 -2.76 -11.53 6.39
CA TYR A 306 -3.07 -11.36 4.97
C TYR A 306 -1.88 -11.73 4.07
N PHE A 307 -0.69 -11.19 4.36
CA PHE A 307 0.52 -11.45 3.58
C PHE A 307 0.88 -12.95 3.53
N ILE A 308 0.76 -13.67 4.64
CA ILE A 308 1.14 -15.09 4.68
C ILE A 308 0.03 -16.00 4.16
N GLN A 309 -1.22 -15.73 4.51
CA GLN A 309 -2.34 -16.65 4.27
C GLN A 309 -3.00 -16.42 2.92
N GLU A 310 -3.19 -15.15 2.53
CA GLU A 310 -3.86 -14.80 1.29
C GLU A 310 -2.87 -14.66 0.14
N LEU A 311 -1.77 -13.91 0.34
CA LEU A 311 -0.75 -13.72 -0.71
C LEU A 311 0.28 -14.87 -0.80
N GLY A 312 0.22 -15.85 0.11
CA GLY A 312 1.20 -16.95 0.16
C GLY A 312 2.64 -16.50 0.46
N GLY A 313 2.79 -15.33 1.09
CA GLY A 313 4.05 -14.68 1.38
C GLY A 313 4.99 -15.50 2.26
N ILE A 314 6.30 -15.32 2.06
CA ILE A 314 7.35 -16.03 2.78
C ILE A 314 8.08 -15.07 3.71
N GLU A 315 8.07 -15.37 5.01
CA GLU A 315 8.87 -14.64 5.98
C GLU A 315 10.32 -15.14 6.02
N LEU A 316 11.25 -14.26 5.70
CA LEU A 316 12.69 -14.54 5.80
C LEU A 316 13.15 -14.36 7.26
N GLU A 317 12.90 -15.35 8.12
CA GLU A 317 13.13 -15.24 9.57
C GLU A 317 14.59 -14.96 10.00
N GLY A 318 15.55 -15.24 9.10
CA GLY A 318 16.98 -14.99 9.32
C GLY A 318 17.53 -13.75 8.62
N HIS A 319 16.68 -13.01 7.88
CA HIS A 319 17.08 -11.74 7.28
C HIS A 319 17.42 -10.73 8.37
N ASN A 320 18.53 -10.01 8.21
CA ASN A 320 19.00 -9.02 9.17
C ASN A 320 19.60 -7.83 8.42
N ILE A 321 19.55 -6.68 9.07
CA ILE A 321 20.22 -5.46 8.64
C ILE A 321 21.73 -5.66 8.60
N VAL A 322 22.37 -4.88 7.73
CA VAL A 322 23.83 -4.87 7.53
C VAL A 322 24.51 -3.68 8.22
N GLY A 323 23.71 -2.82 8.87
CA GLY A 323 24.16 -1.76 9.77
C GLY A 323 22.98 -1.11 10.48
N ASP A 324 23.28 -0.32 11.51
CA ASP A 324 22.29 0.12 12.51
C ASP A 324 21.40 1.27 12.06
N GLY A 325 21.75 1.98 10.97
CA GLY A 325 20.97 3.11 10.45
C GLY A 325 20.30 2.81 9.11
N THR A 326 19.26 3.59 8.79
CA THR A 326 18.43 3.42 7.59
C THR A 326 19.27 3.45 6.32
N VAL A 327 20.25 4.36 6.22
CA VAL A 327 21.22 4.41 5.11
C VAL A 327 21.98 3.10 4.98
N GLN A 328 22.53 2.58 6.08
CA GLN A 328 23.30 1.34 6.07
C GLN A 328 22.44 0.12 5.77
N ALA A 329 21.16 0.12 6.16
CA ALA A 329 20.23 -0.96 5.84
C ALA A 329 19.79 -0.92 4.35
N LEU A 330 19.47 0.26 3.83
CA LEU A 330 18.91 0.41 2.48
C LEU A 330 19.96 0.47 1.37
N LEU A 331 21.18 0.96 1.61
CA LEU A 331 22.21 1.01 0.56
C LEU A 331 22.54 -0.39 -0.01
N PRO A 332 22.80 -1.43 0.81
CA PRO A 332 23.07 -2.75 0.27
C PRO A 332 21.85 -3.40 -0.38
N LEU A 333 20.64 -3.06 0.07
CA LEU A 333 19.40 -3.53 -0.53
C LEU A 333 19.16 -2.91 -1.92
N LEU A 334 19.35 -1.60 -2.05
CA LEU A 334 18.97 -0.83 -3.24
C LEU A 334 20.13 -0.59 -4.21
N ALA A 335 21.38 -0.68 -3.75
CA ALA A 335 22.58 -0.50 -4.56
C ALA A 335 23.53 -1.71 -4.53
N GLY A 336 23.26 -2.73 -3.71
CA GLY A 336 24.13 -3.91 -3.62
C GLY A 336 25.51 -3.64 -3.00
N GLN A 337 25.71 -2.46 -2.40
CA GLN A 337 26.99 -1.98 -1.87
C GLN A 337 26.78 -1.26 -0.54
N THR A 338 27.74 -1.37 0.37
CA THR A 338 27.75 -0.62 1.63
C THR A 338 28.20 0.82 1.40
N GLU A 339 27.97 1.70 2.37
CA GLU A 339 28.46 3.09 2.29
C GLU A 339 30.00 3.14 2.13
N GLN A 340 30.72 2.19 2.72
CA GLN A 340 32.19 2.11 2.62
C GLN A 340 32.68 1.70 1.23
N ASP A 341 31.85 1.00 0.45
CA ASP A 341 32.17 0.58 -0.92
C ASP A 341 31.97 1.71 -1.95
N LEU A 342 31.25 2.77 -1.55
CA LEU A 342 30.80 3.85 -2.42
C LEU A 342 31.62 5.13 -2.22
N PRO A 343 31.66 6.03 -3.23
CA PRO A 343 32.20 7.37 -3.04
C PRO A 343 31.49 8.08 -1.88
N THR A 344 32.26 8.80 -1.05
CA THR A 344 31.67 9.52 0.09
C THR A 344 30.60 10.51 -0.39
N ALA A 345 29.41 10.38 0.15
CA ALA A 345 28.29 11.29 -0.10
C ALA A 345 27.87 12.07 1.15
N ARG A 346 28.61 11.94 2.26
CA ARG A 346 28.30 12.64 3.51
C ARG A 346 28.40 14.15 3.35
N ARG A 347 27.41 14.88 3.87
CA ARG A 347 27.30 16.34 3.70
C ARG A 347 28.55 17.08 4.18
N ASP A 348 29.10 16.65 5.32
CA ASP A 348 30.23 17.31 5.98
C ASP A 348 31.61 16.77 5.55
N ALA A 349 31.64 15.81 4.62
CA ALA A 349 32.90 15.24 4.14
C ALA A 349 33.48 16.06 2.98
N ALA A 350 34.77 16.38 3.08
CA ALA A 350 35.50 17.02 1.99
C ALA A 350 35.52 16.13 0.73
N GLY A 351 35.18 16.72 -0.42
CA GLY A 351 35.12 15.98 -1.69
C GLY A 351 33.88 15.10 -1.84
N SER A 352 32.85 15.27 -1.00
CA SER A 352 31.63 14.48 -1.11
C SER A 352 30.86 14.77 -2.39
N VAL A 353 30.21 13.72 -2.91
CA VAL A 353 29.43 13.74 -4.15
C VAL A 353 27.95 13.51 -3.86
N GLU A 354 27.08 13.90 -4.78
CA GLU A 354 25.67 13.49 -4.78
C GLU A 354 25.54 11.99 -5.10
N VAL A 355 24.45 11.37 -4.64
CA VAL A 355 24.30 9.89 -4.70
C VAL A 355 23.84 9.39 -6.08
N ASP A 356 23.68 10.27 -7.07
CA ASP A 356 23.19 9.98 -8.42
C ASP A 356 23.91 8.83 -9.13
N ASN A 357 25.22 8.69 -8.90
CA ASN A 357 26.07 7.73 -9.59
C ASN A 357 26.23 6.40 -8.85
N PHE A 358 25.51 6.19 -7.75
CA PHE A 358 25.48 4.89 -7.10
C PHE A 358 24.76 3.86 -8.01
N PRO A 359 25.07 2.56 -7.87
CA PRO A 359 24.53 1.50 -8.71
C PRO A 359 23.10 1.10 -8.30
N TRP A 360 22.18 2.06 -8.34
CA TRP A 360 20.81 1.89 -7.90
C TRP A 360 20.01 0.87 -8.74
N ILE A 361 19.28 -0.01 -8.08
CA ILE A 361 18.47 -1.06 -8.67
C ILE A 361 17.36 -0.51 -9.59
N TRP A 362 16.74 0.62 -9.22
CA TRP A 362 15.75 1.27 -10.07
C TRP A 362 16.31 1.73 -11.40
N ARG A 363 17.61 2.05 -11.50
CA ARG A 363 18.23 2.39 -12.80
C ARG A 363 18.30 1.17 -13.71
N ASP A 364 18.48 -0.02 -13.15
CA ASP A 364 18.50 -1.26 -13.94
C ASP A 364 17.10 -1.66 -14.38
N PHE A 365 16.08 -1.49 -13.52
CA PHE A 365 14.68 -1.61 -13.92
C PHE A 365 14.29 -0.58 -14.99
N GLN A 366 14.71 0.68 -14.84
CA GLN A 366 14.45 1.73 -15.83
C GLN A 366 15.05 1.37 -17.20
N LYS A 367 16.30 0.87 -17.23
CA LYS A 367 16.95 0.38 -18.45
C LYS A 367 16.25 -0.85 -19.05
N ALA A 368 15.62 -1.67 -18.22
CA ALA A 368 14.79 -2.80 -18.64
C ALA A 368 13.37 -2.37 -19.08
N GLY A 369 13.09 -1.07 -19.13
CA GLY A 369 11.86 -0.49 -19.65
C GLY A 369 10.72 -0.44 -18.65
N TYR A 370 11.01 -0.52 -17.35
CA TYR A 370 10.02 -0.36 -16.29
C TYR A 370 9.70 1.12 -16.08
N VAL A 371 8.46 1.38 -15.63
CA VAL A 371 8.09 2.64 -14.97
C VAL A 371 8.59 2.56 -13.54
N THR A 372 9.33 3.57 -13.09
CA THR A 372 9.96 3.57 -11.77
C THR A 372 9.33 4.59 -10.84
N ALA A 373 9.02 4.20 -9.60
CA ALA A 373 8.54 5.12 -8.57
C ALA A 373 9.25 4.97 -7.23
N TRP A 374 9.35 6.08 -6.50
CA TRP A 374 9.88 6.12 -5.13
C TRP A 374 9.09 7.09 -4.27
N GLY A 375 8.59 6.59 -3.13
CA GLY A 375 7.99 7.39 -2.08
C GLY A 375 8.68 7.18 -0.74
N GLU A 376 8.98 8.27 -0.04
CA GLU A 376 9.50 8.29 1.33
C GLU A 376 8.93 9.50 2.05
N ASP A 377 8.21 9.28 3.14
CA ASP A 377 7.67 10.32 4.02
C ASP A 377 8.75 10.86 4.98
N MET A 378 8.39 11.79 5.88
CA MET A 378 9.33 12.46 6.79
C MET A 378 10.53 13.07 6.07
N SER A 379 10.25 13.92 5.08
CA SER A 379 11.21 14.55 4.17
C SER A 379 12.36 15.31 4.84
N HIS A 380 12.18 15.76 6.08
CA HIS A 380 13.21 16.39 6.90
C HIS A 380 14.33 15.42 7.33
N ILE A 381 14.02 14.13 7.50
CA ILE A 381 14.96 13.05 7.87
C ILE A 381 15.11 11.96 6.78
N GLY A 382 14.82 12.29 5.52
CA GLY A 382 14.87 11.32 4.41
C GLY A 382 16.22 10.58 4.31
N THR A 383 16.15 9.28 4.03
CA THR A 383 17.27 8.32 4.09
C THR A 383 18.53 8.87 3.43
N PHE A 384 18.41 9.35 2.19
CA PHE A 384 19.56 9.79 1.41
C PHE A 384 19.79 11.30 1.44
N GLN A 385 18.99 12.06 2.21
CA GLN A 385 18.97 13.51 2.22
C GLN A 385 19.40 14.12 3.56
N MET A 386 19.19 13.41 4.67
CA MET A 386 19.58 13.89 6.00
C MET A 386 21.11 13.94 6.13
N ARG A 387 21.77 12.76 6.10
CA ARG A 387 23.22 12.62 6.32
C ARG A 387 24.06 12.62 5.03
N LEU A 388 23.43 12.31 3.89
CA LEU A 388 24.06 12.32 2.58
C LEU A 388 23.61 13.53 1.77
N LYS A 389 24.31 13.82 0.67
CA LYS A 389 24.02 14.98 -0.21
C LYS A 389 22.71 14.87 -0.99
N GLY A 390 21.99 13.76 -0.93
CA GLY A 390 20.79 13.53 -1.72
C GLY A 390 21.08 13.44 -3.21
N PHE A 391 20.01 13.52 -3.99
CA PHE A 391 20.07 13.41 -5.43
C PHE A 391 20.11 14.77 -6.12
N LYS A 392 21.03 14.94 -7.07
CA LYS A 392 21.05 16.11 -7.93
C LYS A 392 19.91 16.04 -8.97
N GLU A 393 19.83 14.93 -9.69
CA GLU A 393 18.79 14.63 -10.68
C GLU A 393 17.68 13.77 -10.05
N GLN A 394 16.49 13.76 -10.65
CA GLN A 394 15.42 12.89 -10.15
C GLN A 394 15.78 11.40 -10.37
N PRO A 395 15.77 10.56 -9.32
CA PRO A 395 16.30 9.19 -9.43
C PRO A 395 15.38 8.19 -10.14
N VAL A 396 14.08 8.47 -10.17
CA VAL A 396 13.00 7.61 -10.70
C VAL A 396 12.04 8.45 -11.55
N ASP A 397 11.13 7.81 -12.28
CA ASP A 397 10.16 8.52 -13.13
C ASP A 397 9.13 9.29 -12.29
N HIS A 398 8.66 8.70 -11.20
CA HIS A 398 7.67 9.25 -10.28
C HIS A 398 8.23 9.30 -8.85
N SER A 399 8.41 10.49 -8.29
CA SER A 399 9.04 10.66 -6.96
C SER A 399 8.19 11.51 -6.03
N MET A 400 7.79 10.96 -4.89
CA MET A 400 7.00 11.70 -3.88
C MET A 400 7.82 12.72 -3.09
N ARG A 401 9.13 12.85 -3.35
CA ARG A 401 9.99 13.81 -2.64
C ARG A 401 9.42 15.23 -2.66
N THR A 402 8.91 15.66 -3.81
CA THR A 402 8.34 17.01 -3.99
C THR A 402 6.99 17.18 -3.32
N TYR A 403 6.20 16.10 -3.23
CA TYR A 403 4.97 16.08 -2.45
C TYR A 403 5.29 16.33 -0.97
N PHE A 404 6.15 15.52 -0.36
CA PHE A 404 6.42 15.62 1.06
C PHE A 404 7.08 16.94 1.46
N LEU A 405 8.02 17.45 0.65
CA LEU A 405 8.58 18.81 0.83
C LEU A 405 7.50 19.92 0.84
N SER A 406 6.39 19.72 0.14
CA SER A 406 5.29 20.69 0.05
C SER A 406 4.15 20.42 1.03
N ALA A 407 3.95 19.16 1.42
CA ALA A 407 2.85 18.68 2.24
C ALA A 407 3.17 18.78 3.72
N GLU A 408 4.38 18.41 4.14
CA GLU A 408 4.79 18.38 5.55
C GLU A 408 4.64 19.74 6.25
N PRO A 409 5.09 20.86 5.66
CA PRO A 409 4.87 22.18 6.25
C PRO A 409 3.39 22.55 6.38
N MET A 410 2.46 21.84 5.71
CA MET A 410 1.01 22.09 5.79
C MET A 410 0.32 21.22 6.85
N TYR A 411 0.99 20.26 7.48
CA TYR A 411 0.34 19.30 8.39
C TYR A 411 -0.27 19.95 9.63
N HIS A 412 0.29 21.07 10.11
CA HIS A 412 -0.29 21.86 11.22
C HIS A 412 -1.72 22.36 10.95
N ARG A 413 -2.17 22.36 9.68
CA ARG A 413 -3.51 22.77 9.28
C ARG A 413 -4.57 21.68 9.44
N PHE A 414 -4.15 20.44 9.69
CA PHE A 414 -5.01 19.26 9.71
C PHE A 414 -4.95 18.57 11.07
N LEU A 415 -5.87 17.61 11.28
CA LEU A 415 -5.79 16.71 12.42
C LEU A 415 -4.54 15.83 12.30
N ASP A 416 -4.03 15.35 13.43
CA ASP A 416 -2.90 14.42 13.48
C ASP A 416 -3.14 13.21 12.57
N GLY A 417 -2.16 12.86 11.74
CA GLY A 417 -2.30 11.77 10.77
C GLY A 417 -3.05 12.14 9.48
N CYS A 418 -3.60 13.34 9.33
CA CYS A 418 -4.52 13.69 8.24
C CYS A 418 -3.99 14.77 7.28
N ALA A 419 -4.52 14.74 6.05
CA ALA A 419 -4.43 15.83 5.09
C ALA A 419 -5.82 16.16 4.56
N GLY A 420 -6.54 17.01 5.31
CA GLY A 420 -7.96 17.27 5.11
C GLY A 420 -8.81 16.12 5.65
N SER A 421 -9.63 15.51 4.78
CA SER A 421 -10.50 14.39 5.15
C SER A 421 -9.89 13.01 4.97
N GLU A 422 -8.62 12.92 4.56
CA GLU A 422 -7.97 11.64 4.25
C GLU A 422 -6.74 11.44 5.14
N ALA A 423 -6.52 10.19 5.56
CA ALA A 423 -5.32 9.82 6.31
C ALA A 423 -4.08 9.87 5.40
N ARG A 424 -2.95 10.34 5.94
CA ARG A 424 -1.71 10.55 5.17
C ARG A 424 -1.08 9.24 4.69
N HIS A 425 -1.10 8.20 5.51
CA HIS A 425 -0.61 6.88 5.12
C HIS A 425 -1.48 6.26 4.01
N ILE A 426 -2.81 6.43 4.05
CA ILE A 426 -3.67 5.99 2.95
C ILE A 426 -3.39 6.73 1.66
N ARG A 427 -3.19 8.06 1.75
CA ARG A 427 -2.73 8.84 0.60
C ARG A 427 -1.39 8.33 0.04
N PHE A 428 -0.47 7.90 0.91
CA PHE A 428 0.80 7.30 0.51
C PHE A 428 0.61 5.96 -0.21
N PHE A 429 -0.20 5.05 0.33
CA PHE A 429 -0.50 3.76 -0.31
C PHE A 429 -1.28 3.92 -1.62
N ASN A 430 -2.29 4.79 -1.64
CA ASN A 430 -3.09 5.08 -2.82
C ASN A 430 -2.25 5.64 -3.96
N TYR A 431 -1.16 6.36 -3.69
CA TYR A 431 -0.25 6.80 -4.75
C TYR A 431 0.33 5.62 -5.54
N PHE A 432 0.74 4.54 -4.86
CA PHE A 432 1.24 3.34 -5.53
C PHE A 432 0.12 2.59 -6.25
N ARG A 433 -1.07 2.50 -5.66
CA ARG A 433 -2.26 1.94 -6.35
C ARG A 433 -2.58 2.72 -7.63
N ASP A 434 -2.53 4.05 -7.58
CA ASP A 434 -2.80 4.90 -8.73
C ASP A 434 -1.75 4.70 -9.85
N MET A 435 -0.52 4.28 -9.53
CA MET A 435 0.48 3.89 -10.54
C MET A 435 0.06 2.63 -11.30
N TYR A 436 -0.56 1.66 -10.62
CA TYR A 436 -1.13 0.47 -11.26
C TYR A 436 -2.25 0.85 -12.22
N GLN A 437 -3.19 1.67 -11.75
CA GLN A 437 -4.29 2.15 -12.59
C GLN A 437 -3.80 2.95 -13.81
N MET A 438 -2.78 3.81 -13.62
CA MET A 438 -2.31 4.71 -14.66
C MET A 438 -1.55 4.00 -15.78
N TYR A 439 -0.76 2.98 -15.43
CA TYR A 439 0.12 2.29 -16.35
C TYR A 439 -0.33 0.87 -16.70
N GLY A 440 -1.36 0.33 -16.05
CA GLY A 440 -1.95 -0.99 -16.34
C GLY A 440 -0.89 -2.08 -16.44
N THR A 441 -0.94 -2.87 -17.52
CA THR A 441 -0.02 -4.00 -17.77
C THR A 441 1.45 -3.62 -18.07
N LYS A 442 1.84 -2.36 -17.89
CA LYS A 442 3.23 -1.93 -18.11
C LYS A 442 4.05 -2.24 -16.88
N ARG A 443 5.24 -2.79 -17.09
CA ARG A 443 6.12 -3.21 -16.00
C ARG A 443 6.48 -2.06 -15.07
N LYS A 444 6.38 -2.27 -13.75
CA LYS A 444 6.59 -1.28 -12.70
C LYS A 444 7.64 -1.74 -11.70
N PHE A 445 8.53 -0.83 -11.32
CA PHE A 445 9.38 -0.98 -10.15
C PHE A 445 9.05 0.15 -9.20
N MET A 446 8.60 -0.17 -8.00
CA MET A 446 8.19 0.83 -7.02
C MET A 446 8.90 0.55 -5.70
N PHE A 447 9.40 1.61 -5.08
CA PHE A 447 9.94 1.56 -3.72
C PHE A 447 9.16 2.52 -2.83
N GLY A 448 8.49 1.99 -1.81
CA GLY A 448 7.87 2.78 -0.74
C GLY A 448 8.63 2.60 0.55
N PHE A 449 8.90 3.68 1.27
CA PHE A 449 9.49 3.63 2.60
C PHE A 449 8.72 4.56 3.54
N HIS A 450 8.09 4.00 4.57
CA HIS A 450 7.20 4.72 5.47
C HIS A 450 7.80 4.79 6.88
N SER A 451 7.87 6.00 7.42
CA SER A 451 8.52 6.33 8.69
C SER A 451 7.57 6.98 9.70
N GLU A 452 6.54 7.69 9.26
CA GLU A 452 5.69 8.52 10.13
C GLU A 452 5.05 7.78 11.32
N PHE A 453 4.73 6.50 11.15
CA PHE A 453 4.10 5.67 12.18
C PHE A 453 5.02 4.63 12.81
N SER A 454 6.33 4.67 12.53
CA SER A 454 7.26 3.65 13.01
C SER A 454 8.56 4.18 13.57
N HIS A 455 9.03 5.34 13.10
CA HIS A 455 10.34 5.91 13.46
C HIS A 455 10.49 6.10 14.99
N ASN A 456 9.58 6.86 15.61
CA ASN A 456 9.70 7.24 17.02
C ASN A 456 9.00 6.25 17.97
N ASP A 457 7.85 5.71 17.57
CA ASP A 457 7.07 4.77 18.37
C ASP A 457 6.44 3.72 17.47
N ASN A 458 6.99 2.51 17.51
CA ASN A 458 6.51 1.37 16.74
C ASN A 458 5.07 0.98 17.07
N SER A 459 4.50 1.40 18.21
CA SER A 459 3.09 1.14 18.53
C SER A 459 2.15 1.79 17.51
N ARG A 460 2.56 2.91 16.90
CA ARG A 460 1.78 3.67 15.91
C ARG A 460 1.57 2.91 14.60
N LEU A 461 2.38 1.89 14.31
CA LEU A 461 2.16 0.99 13.18
C LEU A 461 0.78 0.32 13.22
N LYS A 462 0.20 0.12 14.39
CA LYS A 462 -1.16 -0.42 14.53
C LYS A 462 -2.19 0.43 13.78
N ARG A 463 -1.97 1.74 13.66
CA ARG A 463 -2.85 2.62 12.86
C ARG A 463 -2.89 2.21 11.39
N ASN A 464 -1.81 1.64 10.86
CA ASN A 464 -1.75 1.11 9.49
C ASN A 464 -2.34 -0.32 9.38
N ASP A 465 -2.46 -1.06 10.49
CA ASP A 465 -3.00 -2.43 10.51
C ASP A 465 -4.52 -2.48 10.72
N ASP A 466 -5.08 -1.42 11.30
CA ASP A 466 -6.45 -1.38 11.80
C ASP A 466 -7.43 -0.63 10.91
N GLU A 467 -7.02 -0.22 9.72
CA GLU A 467 -7.96 0.38 8.79
C GLU A 467 -8.87 -0.71 8.20
N ASP A 468 -10.15 -0.62 8.56
CA ASP A 468 -11.20 -1.47 8.00
C ASP A 468 -11.37 -1.10 6.52
N ASP A 469 -11.29 -2.07 5.62
CA ASP A 469 -11.50 -1.94 4.16
C ASP A 469 -12.91 -1.43 3.77
N ASP A 470 -13.73 -1.00 4.74
CA ASP A 470 -15.17 -0.76 4.59
C ASP A 470 -15.55 0.62 3.98
N ASP A 471 -14.60 1.55 3.77
CA ASP A 471 -14.93 2.95 3.41
C ASP A 471 -14.61 3.37 1.95
N ASN A 472 -14.28 2.45 1.03
CA ASN A 472 -14.10 2.79 -0.40
C ASN A 472 -14.85 1.91 -1.44
N ASP A 473 -15.66 0.95 -1.02
CA ASP A 473 -16.38 0.05 -1.94
C ASP A 473 -17.75 0.58 -2.43
N ASP A 474 -18.04 1.87 -2.28
CA ASP A 474 -19.26 2.49 -2.86
C ASP A 474 -19.14 2.75 -4.39
N ASP A 475 -18.01 2.39 -5.02
CA ASP A 475 -17.86 2.34 -6.48
C ASP A 475 -18.12 0.90 -6.98
N ASP A 476 -19.38 0.45 -6.91
CA ASP A 476 -19.93 -0.69 -7.68
C ASP A 476 -19.82 -0.39 -9.20
N ASP A 477 -18.59 -0.42 -9.75
CA ASP A 477 -18.37 -0.55 -11.20
C ASP A 477 -17.82 -1.97 -11.45
N ASP A 478 -18.68 -2.80 -12.06
CA ASP A 478 -18.41 -4.15 -12.55
C ASP A 478 -17.21 -4.21 -13.54
N ASP A 479 -15.97 -4.13 -13.07
CA ASP A 479 -14.76 -4.48 -13.84
C ASP A 479 -14.18 -5.82 -13.34
N ASP A 480 -14.97 -6.89 -13.55
CA ASP A 480 -14.64 -8.32 -13.34
C ASP A 480 -13.54 -8.85 -14.32
N ASP A 481 -12.53 -8.06 -14.70
CA ASP A 481 -11.54 -8.45 -15.72
C ASP A 481 -10.04 -8.33 -15.31
N ASP A 482 -9.68 -7.98 -14.08
CA ASP A 482 -8.27 -7.94 -13.65
C ASP A 482 -7.83 -9.28 -13.02
N ASP A 483 -7.77 -10.35 -13.82
CA ASP A 483 -6.97 -11.57 -13.55
C ASP A 483 -5.44 -11.30 -13.70
N ASP A 484 -5.01 -10.03 -13.61
CA ASP A 484 -3.64 -9.57 -13.92
C ASP A 484 -2.70 -9.51 -12.69
N ASP A 485 -3.18 -9.82 -11.47
CA ASP A 485 -2.38 -9.81 -10.22
C ASP A 485 -1.42 -11.02 -10.09
N ASP A 486 -1.45 -11.97 -11.02
CA ASP A 486 -0.58 -13.17 -11.01
C ASP A 486 0.89 -12.85 -11.33
N ASP A 487 1.20 -11.60 -11.75
CA ASP A 487 2.51 -11.17 -12.22
C ASP A 487 3.22 -10.13 -11.31
N ASP A 488 2.98 -10.18 -9.99
CA ASP A 488 3.55 -9.23 -9.03
C ASP A 488 4.50 -9.87 -8.00
N VAL A 489 5.61 -9.17 -7.70
CA VAL A 489 6.51 -9.50 -6.61
C VAL A 489 6.49 -8.38 -5.57
N VAL A 490 5.86 -8.65 -4.42
CA VAL A 490 5.85 -7.76 -3.26
C VAL A 490 6.94 -8.15 -2.27
N VAL A 491 7.82 -7.21 -1.94
CA VAL A 491 8.89 -7.40 -0.95
C VAL A 491 8.67 -6.42 0.20
N VAL A 492 8.32 -6.94 1.37
CA VAL A 492 8.19 -6.15 2.60
C VAL A 492 9.49 -6.21 3.40
N VAL A 493 10.08 -5.06 3.71
CA VAL A 493 11.33 -4.92 4.47
C VAL A 493 11.17 -4.04 5.71
N GLY A 494 12.01 -4.24 6.71
CA GLY A 494 12.13 -3.33 7.86
C GLY A 494 13.45 -2.59 7.81
N GLY A 495 13.43 -1.28 8.06
CA GLY A 495 14.63 -0.48 8.31
C GLY A 495 15.05 -0.51 9.78
N ALA A 496 16.21 0.06 10.08
CA ALA A 496 16.66 0.30 11.44
C ALA A 496 16.91 1.80 11.61
N ALA A 497 16.32 2.44 12.63
CA ALA A 497 16.79 3.76 13.06
C ALA A 497 18.08 3.60 13.86
N ALA A 498 19.05 4.46 13.55
CA ALA A 498 20.08 4.77 14.51
C ALA A 498 19.42 5.52 15.68
N ALA A 499 19.84 5.26 16.92
CA ALA A 499 19.52 6.18 18.00
C ALA A 499 20.14 7.53 17.64
N ASP A 500 19.31 8.53 17.36
CA ASP A 500 19.77 9.90 17.29
C ASP A 500 20.25 10.26 18.70
N ASP A 501 21.54 10.60 18.83
CA ASP A 501 22.00 11.32 20.00
C ASP A 501 21.26 12.67 19.96
N ASP A 502 20.49 12.98 21.01
CA ASP A 502 19.61 14.15 21.17
C ASP A 502 20.32 15.48 20.80
N ASP A 503 20.31 15.87 19.52
CA ASP A 503 20.75 17.19 19.03
C ASP A 503 19.56 18.00 18.44
N ASP A 504 18.33 17.68 18.84
CA ASP A 504 17.12 18.48 18.53
C ASP A 504 17.04 19.77 19.38
N ASP A 505 18.03 20.65 19.22
CA ASP A 505 17.89 22.08 19.49
C ASP A 505 17.75 22.80 18.14
N TYR A 506 16.61 22.58 17.45
CA TYR A 506 16.11 23.54 16.48
C TYR A 506 15.06 24.37 17.19
N ASP A 507 15.51 25.49 17.77
CA ASP A 507 14.64 26.55 18.28
C ASP A 507 13.74 27.03 17.13
N ASP A 508 12.43 26.80 17.28
CA ASP A 508 11.37 27.54 16.62
C ASP A 508 11.41 28.98 17.18
N ASP A 509 12.28 29.82 16.63
CA ASP A 509 12.10 31.28 16.75
C ASP A 509 11.00 31.69 15.76
N ASP A 510 9.78 31.76 16.29
CA ASP A 510 8.66 32.50 15.75
C ASP A 510 9.03 33.98 15.62
N ASP A 511 9.41 34.43 14.41
CA ASP A 511 9.38 35.86 14.06
C ASP A 511 7.91 36.26 13.79
N ASP A 512 7.22 36.62 14.87
CA ASP A 512 6.06 37.51 14.88
C ASP A 512 6.52 38.91 14.40
N ASP A 513 6.52 39.15 13.09
CA ASP A 513 6.50 40.51 12.54
C ASP A 513 5.04 40.96 12.41
N ASP A 514 4.56 41.59 13.48
CA ASP A 514 3.35 42.41 13.52
C ASP A 514 3.45 43.54 12.48
N ASP A 515 2.42 43.62 11.64
CA ASP A 515 2.06 44.79 10.85
C ASP A 515 1.83 45.98 11.80
N ASP A 516 2.68 47.00 11.76
CA ASP A 516 2.32 48.35 12.20
C ASP A 516 2.53 49.33 11.04
N ASP A 517 1.38 49.82 10.55
CA ASP A 517 1.22 50.96 9.68
C ASP A 517 1.95 52.20 10.23
N ASP A 518 2.67 52.93 9.38
CA ASP A 518 2.75 54.39 9.48
C ASP A 518 2.93 54.98 8.06
N ASP A 519 1.88 55.68 7.63
CA ASP A 519 1.87 56.67 6.57
C ASP A 519 2.90 57.78 6.89
N ASP A 520 3.61 58.29 5.87
CA ASP A 520 3.71 59.73 5.57
C ASP A 520 4.72 60.01 4.43
N ASP A 521 4.15 60.52 3.33
CA ASP A 521 4.55 61.67 2.52
C ASP A 521 6.02 61.96 2.12
N ASP A 522 6.15 62.21 0.80
CA ASP A 522 6.94 63.25 0.14
C ASP A 522 8.47 63.30 0.34
N ASP A 523 9.23 62.98 -0.71
CA ASP A 523 9.89 64.01 -1.54
C ASP A 523 10.77 63.34 -2.61
N ASP A 524 10.40 63.58 -3.88
CA ASP A 524 11.26 63.46 -5.04
C ASP A 524 12.40 64.50 -4.90
N ASP A 525 13.66 64.09 -4.95
CA ASP A 525 14.74 64.99 -5.37
C ASP A 525 15.81 64.23 -6.15
N ASP A 526 16.08 64.82 -7.31
CA ASP A 526 16.82 64.33 -8.45
C ASP A 526 18.32 64.07 -8.20
N ASP A 527 18.81 63.14 -9.00
CA ASP A 527 20.21 62.91 -9.36
C ASP A 527 20.95 64.21 -9.73
N ASP A 528 22.11 64.45 -9.13
CA ASP A 528 23.20 65.20 -9.74
C ASP A 528 24.51 64.43 -9.50
N ASP A 529 24.83 63.57 -10.46
CA ASP A 529 26.13 62.92 -10.63
C ASP A 529 26.98 63.79 -11.56
N ASP A 530 28.09 64.30 -11.03
CA ASP A 530 29.13 65.01 -11.79
C ASP A 530 30.46 64.76 -11.08
N THR A 531 31.28 63.82 -11.57
CA THR A 531 32.56 64.13 -12.25
C THR A 531 33.54 62.93 -12.39
N GLU A 532 34.14 62.91 -13.59
CA GLU A 532 35.32 62.16 -14.12
C GLU A 532 35.18 60.71 -14.65
#